data_AF-A0A2Z3H0D6-F1
#
_entry.id   AF-A0A2Z3H0D6-F1
#
_cell.length_a   1.000
_cell.length_b   1.000
_cell.length_c   1.000
_cell.angle_alpha   90.00
_cell.angle_beta   90.00
_cell.angle_gamma   90.00
#
_symmetry.space_group_name_H-M   'P 1'
#
loop_
_entity.id
_entity.type
_entity.pdbx_description
1 polymer ?
#
loop_
_entity_poly.entity_id
_entity_poly.type
_entity_poly.pdbx_seq_one_letter_code
_entity_poly.pdbx_strand_id
1 'polypeptide(L)' 'MSGLPNDQFCWPEHGMTLRDYFAAAALAPIMQRNTTNFIKSTANELGVSVSEAFASAAYDLADAMLAERAKA' A
#
# COMPACT_ATOMS: atom_id res chain seq x y z
N MET A 1 2.58 -23.43 -22.80
CA MET A 1 3.75 -22.62 -22.40
C MET A 1 3.45 -21.17 -22.79
N SER A 2 2.86 -20.40 -21.87
CA SER A 2 2.53 -19.00 -22.09
C SER A 2 3.78 -18.15 -21.79
N GLY A 3 4.37 -17.61 -22.85
CA GLY A 3 5.45 -16.63 -22.76
C GLY A 3 4.86 -15.22 -22.70
N LEU A 4 5.03 -14.57 -21.55
CA LEU A 4 5.19 -13.12 -21.42
C LEU A 4 6.09 -12.85 -20.19
N PRO A 5 7.18 -12.09 -20.34
CA PRO A 5 7.99 -11.63 -19.21
C PRO A 5 7.35 -10.33 -18.69
N ASN A 6 6.38 -10.46 -17.76
CA ASN A 6 5.82 -9.42 -16.87
C ASN A 6 4.35 -9.71 -16.50
N ASP A 7 3.99 -10.98 -16.33
CA ASP A 7 2.65 -11.38 -15.90
C ASP A 7 2.53 -11.31 -14.36
N GLN A 8 2.86 -10.15 -13.76
CA GLN A 8 2.44 -9.83 -12.39
C GLN A 8 0.94 -9.51 -12.39
N PHE A 9 0.12 -10.46 -12.82
CA PHE A 9 -1.29 -10.48 -12.46
C PHE A 9 -1.32 -10.72 -10.95
N CYS A 10 -1.45 -9.67 -10.15
CA CYS A 10 -1.96 -9.84 -8.79
C CYS A 10 -3.44 -10.24 -8.94
N TRP A 11 -3.67 -11.54 -9.07
CA TRP A 11 -5.02 -12.05 -8.86
C TRP A 11 -5.41 -11.60 -7.45
N PRO A 12 -6.54 -10.91 -7.26
CA PRO A 12 -7.01 -10.65 -5.91
C PRO A 12 -7.13 -11.99 -5.22
N GLU A 13 -6.31 -12.22 -4.19
CA GLU A 13 -6.38 -13.44 -3.40
C GLU A 13 -7.79 -13.55 -2.83
N HIS A 14 -8.30 -14.78 -2.72
CA HIS A 14 -9.64 -15.00 -2.22
C HIS A 14 -9.77 -14.40 -0.81
N GLY A 15 -10.65 -13.40 -0.65
CA GLY A 15 -10.81 -12.65 0.61
C GLY A 15 -10.23 -11.23 0.62
N MET A 16 -9.49 -10.81 -0.42
CA MET A 16 -8.97 -9.45 -0.54
C MET A 16 -10.10 -8.45 -0.80
N THR A 17 -10.22 -7.44 0.06
CA THR A 17 -11.19 -6.35 -0.13
C THR A 17 -10.66 -5.31 -1.12
N LEU A 18 -11.56 -4.46 -1.65
CA LEU A 18 -11.15 -3.34 -2.49
C LEU A 18 -10.19 -2.38 -1.75
N ARG A 19 -10.33 -2.28 -0.41
CA ARG A 19 -9.42 -1.53 0.45
C ARG A 19 -8.01 -2.12 0.41
N ASP A 20 -7.89 -3.43 0.54
CA ASP A 20 -6.61 -4.13 0.51
C ASP A 20 -5.96 -4.00 -0.87
N TYR A 21 -6.76 -4.05 -1.94
CA TYR A 21 -6.28 -3.82 -3.30
C TYR A 21 -5.64 -2.44 -3.45
N PHE A 22 -6.32 -1.39 -2.96
CA PHE A 22 -5.76 -0.03 -2.99
C PHE A 22 -4.55 0.13 -2.08
N ALA A 23 -4.56 -0.50 -0.90
CA ALA A 23 -3.40 -0.46 0.00
C ALA A 23 -2.17 -1.13 -0.64
N ALA A 24 -2.34 -2.28 -1.30
CA ALA A 24 -1.27 -2.95 -2.02
C ALA A 24 -0.72 -2.09 -3.17
N ALA A 25 -1.61 -1.45 -3.94
CA ALA A 25 -1.23 -0.54 -5.03
C ALA A 25 -0.51 0.74 -4.51
N ALA A 26 -0.89 1.23 -3.33
CA ALA A 26 -0.29 2.39 -2.68
C ALA A 26 1.10 2.11 -2.09
N LEU A 27 1.38 0.88 -1.69
CA LEU A 27 2.59 0.53 -0.94
C LEU A 27 3.88 0.82 -1.74
N ALA A 28 3.95 0.40 -3.00
CA ALA A 28 5.13 0.58 -3.86
C ALA A 28 5.53 2.07 -4.04
N PRO A 29 4.63 2.99 -4.43
CA PRO A 29 4.99 4.40 -4.55
C PRO A 29 5.28 5.07 -3.19
N ILE A 30 4.64 4.65 -2.09
CA ILE A 30 4.97 5.13 -0.74
C ILE A 30 6.40 4.73 -0.37
N MET A 31 6.81 3.50 -0.67
CA MET A 31 8.18 3.03 -0.44
C MET A 31 9.22 3.77 -1.29
N GLN A 32 8.88 4.13 -2.53
CA GLN A 32 9.80 4.87 -3.41
C GLN A 32 9.94 6.35 -3.01
N ARG A 33 8.84 7.00 -2.59
CA ARG A 33 8.84 8.43 -2.28
C ARG A 33 9.49 8.74 -0.93
N ASN A 34 9.36 7.85 0.03
CA ASN A 34 9.85 8.08 1.37
C ASN A 34 11.27 7.54 1.53
N THR A 35 12.18 8.41 1.99
CA THR A 35 13.53 7.98 2.33
C THR A 35 13.49 7.10 3.58
N THR A 36 14.29 6.05 3.62
CA THR A 36 14.40 5.10 4.73
C THR A 36 14.59 5.79 6.09
N ASN A 37 15.21 6.97 6.13
CA ASN A 37 15.42 7.75 7.35
C ASN A 37 14.14 8.43 7.85
N PHE A 38 13.30 8.95 6.95
CA PHE A 38 12.05 9.60 7.32
C PHE A 38 11.08 8.60 7.97
N ILE A 39 10.84 7.47 7.32
CA ILE A 39 9.95 6.42 7.86
C ILE A 39 10.49 5.84 9.17
N LYS A 40 11.81 5.67 9.31
CA LYS A 40 12.40 5.23 10.58
C LYS A 40 12.12 6.22 11.71
N SER A 41 12.23 7.53 11.45
CA SER A 41 11.86 8.55 12.44
C SER A 41 10.39 8.44 12.81
N THR A 42 9.50 8.39 11.82
CA THR A 42 8.05 8.26 12.02
C THR A 42 7.68 6.99 12.78
N ALA A 43 8.29 5.85 12.44
CA ALA A 43 8.08 4.58 13.12
C ALA A 43 8.51 4.66 14.60
N ASN A 44 9.68 5.26 14.87
CA ASN A 44 10.17 5.48 16.23
C ASN A 44 9.27 6.43 17.04
N GLU A 45 8.82 7.53 16.44
CA GLU A 45 7.91 8.50 17.07
C GLU A 45 6.56 7.87 17.44
N LEU A 46 6.05 6.98 16.59
CA LEU A 46 4.81 6.25 16.79
C LEU A 46 4.97 4.99 17.66
N GLY A 47 6.20 4.57 17.97
CA GLY A 47 6.48 3.35 18.72
C GLY A 47 6.09 2.06 17.97
N VAL A 48 6.09 2.09 16.64
CA VAL A 48 5.73 0.95 15.77
C VAL A 48 6.91 0.54 14.89
N SER A 49 6.83 -0.62 14.27
CA SER A 49 7.81 -1.04 13.27
C SER A 49 7.70 -0.21 11.98
N VAL A 50 8.80 -0.16 11.22
CA VAL A 50 8.84 0.46 9.88
C VAL A 50 7.77 -0.14 8.95
N SER A 51 7.55 -1.46 9.04
CA SER A 51 6.53 -2.14 8.24
C SER A 51 5.11 -1.70 8.62
N GLU A 52 4.83 -1.53 9.91
CA GLU A 52 3.53 -1.02 10.39
C GLU A 52 3.29 0.43 9.96
N ALA A 53 4.33 1.28 10.00
CA ALA A 53 4.23 2.65 9.51
C ALA A 53 3.91 2.71 8.00
N PHE A 54 4.53 1.84 7.19
CA PHE A 54 4.21 1.72 5.77
C PHE A 54 2.80 1.18 5.53
N ALA A 55 2.39 0.15 6.26
CA ALA A 55 1.06 -0.42 6.15
C ALA A 55 -0.01 0.64 6.50
N SER A 56 0.18 1.39 7.59
CA SER A 56 -0.73 2.47 8.00
C SER A 56 -0.88 3.51 6.88
N ALA A 57 0.24 4.03 6.36
CA ALA A 57 0.20 5.02 5.29
C ALA A 57 -0.47 4.51 4.00
N ALA A 58 -0.29 3.22 3.69
CA ALA A 58 -0.94 2.58 2.54
C ALA A 58 -2.46 2.46 2.75
N TYR A 59 -2.92 2.10 3.95
CA TYR A 59 -4.35 2.03 4.28
C TYR A 59 -5.00 3.42 4.36
N ASP A 60 -4.28 4.44 4.85
CA ASP A 60 -4.78 5.82 4.85
C ASP A 60 -5.05 6.31 3.41
N LEU A 61 -4.14 5.98 2.47
CA LEU A 61 -4.34 6.32 1.06
C LEU A 61 -5.48 5.51 0.43
N ALA A 62 -5.60 4.22 0.78
CA ALA A 62 -6.70 3.37 0.33
C ALA A 62 -8.07 3.92 0.76
N ASP A 63 -8.18 4.38 2.01
CA ASP A 63 -9.40 4.96 2.55
C ASP A 63 -9.74 6.28 1.85
N ALA A 64 -8.74 7.11 1.54
CA ALA A 64 -8.94 8.31 0.72
C ALA A 64 -9.45 7.99 -0.69
N MET A 65 -8.90 6.96 -1.35
CA MET A 65 -9.36 6.51 -2.67
C MET A 65 -10.81 6.00 -2.63
N LEU A 66 -11.17 5.25 -1.59
CA LEU A 66 -12.56 4.79 -1.39
C LEU A 66 -13.51 5.96 -1.14
N ALA A 67 -13.10 6.94 -0.33
CA ALA A 67 -13.89 8.13 -0.07
C ALA A 67 -14.12 8.97 -1.33
N GLU A 68 -13.10 9.18 -2.17
CA GLU A 68 -13.27 9.85 -3.47
C GLU A 68 -14.20 9.07 -4.39
N ARG A 69 -14.07 7.74 -4.44
CA ARG A 69 -14.95 6.89 -5.24
C ARG A 69 -16.42 6.97 -4.80
N ALA A 70 -16.68 7.11 -3.50
CA ALA A 70 -18.04 7.23 -2.98
C ALA A 70 -18.72 8.57 -3.32
N LYS A 71 -17.98 9.57 -3.82
CA LYS A 71 -18.54 10.84 -4.31
C LYS A 71 -19.03 10.78 -5.76
N ALA A 72 -18.62 9.76 -6.51
CA ALA A 72 -18.96 9.55 -7.93
C ALA A 72 -20.25 8.73 -8.07
#